data_AF-A0A4Z0NDL5-F1
#
_entry.id   AF-A0A4Z0NDL5-F1
#
_cell.length_a   1.000
_cell.length_b   1.000
_cell.length_c   1.000
_cell.angle_alpha   90.00
_cell.angle_beta   90.00
_cell.angle_gamma   90.00
#
_symmetry.space_group_name_H-M   'P 1'
#
loop_
_entity.id
_entity.type
_entity.pdbx_description
1 polymer ?
#
loop_
_entity_poly.entity_id
_entity_poly.type
_entity_poly.pdbx_seq_one_letter_code
_entity_poly.pdbx_strand_id
1 'polypeptide(L)'
;MNLKLQLKILSFLQFCLSGSWLTTLGSYMFVTLKFDGASIGAVYSSLGIAAVFMPTLLGIVADKWLSAKWVYALCHVVGAITLFMAAEVTTPGAMFFVILLNSLAYMPTLGLIHSISYYR
;
A
#
# COMPACT_ATOMS: atom_id res chain seq x y z
N MET A 1 -0.55 21.62 -17.85
CA MET A 1 -1.22 21.36 -16.56
C MET A 1 -0.43 22.03 -15.45
N ASN A 2 -1.07 22.64 -14.44
CA ASN A 2 -0.38 23.37 -13.36
C ASN A 2 0.28 22.37 -12.38
N LEU A 3 1.57 22.54 -12.06
CA LEU A 3 2.30 21.65 -11.15
C LEU A 3 1.64 21.55 -9.77
N LYS A 4 1.11 22.66 -9.24
CA LYS A 4 0.38 22.65 -7.95
C LYS A 4 -0.88 21.79 -8.02
N LEU A 5 -1.55 21.77 -9.17
CA LEU A 5 -2.73 20.92 -9.38
C LEU A 5 -2.32 19.44 -9.47
N GLN A 6 -1.22 19.13 -10.17
CA GLN A 6 -0.68 17.76 -10.24
C GLN A 6 -0.37 17.18 -8.86
N LEU A 7 0.32 17.95 -8.01
CA LEU A 7 0.66 17.50 -6.65
C LEU A 7 -0.58 17.33 -5.76
N LYS A 8 -1.57 18.22 -5.87
CA LYS A 8 -2.85 18.07 -5.16
C LYS A 8 -3.57 16.78 -5.55
N ILE A 9 -3.61 16.48 -6.85
CA ILE A 9 -4.21 15.23 -7.35
C ILE A 9 -3.42 14.02 -6.86
N LEU A 10 -2.08 14.07 -6.89
CA LEU A 10 -1.23 12.99 -6.41
C LEU A 10 -1.49 12.66 -4.93
N SER A 11 -1.49 13.68 -4.07
CA SER A 11 -1.77 13.52 -2.63
C SER A 11 -3.19 13.01 -2.39
N PHE A 12 -4.17 13.55 -3.11
CA PHE A 12 -5.54 13.07 -3.02
C PHE A 12 -5.65 11.58 -3.38
N LEU A 13 -5.07 11.16 -4.51
CA LEU A 13 -5.13 9.77 -4.97
C LEU A 13 -4.43 8.81 -4.01
N GLN A 14 -3.28 9.20 -3.43
CA GLN A 14 -2.56 8.39 -2.44
C GLN A 14 -3.45 8.07 -1.24
N PHE A 15 -4.09 9.07 -0.63
CA PHE A 15 -4.93 8.84 0.55
C PHE A 15 -6.28 8.21 0.19
N CYS A 16 -6.83 8.56 -0.97
CA CYS A 16 -8.06 7.95 -1.50
C CYS A 16 -7.89 6.43 -1.69
N LEU A 17 -6.74 5.99 -2.20
CA LEU A 17 -6.41 4.57 -2.32
C LEU A 17 -6.42 3.88 -0.95
N SER A 18 -5.71 4.37 0.07
CA SER A 18 -5.82 3.76 1.41
C SER A 18 -7.25 3.66 1.91
N GLY A 19 -8.04 4.72 1.75
CA GLY A 19 -9.40 4.76 2.26
C GLY A 19 -10.31 3.73 1.57
N SER A 20 -10.14 3.53 0.26
CA SER A 20 -10.99 2.65 -0.53
C SER A 20 -10.73 1.17 -0.28
N TRP A 21 -9.47 0.71 -0.26
CA TRP A 21 -9.17 -0.71 -0.11
C TRP A 21 -9.10 -1.15 1.36
N LEU A 22 -8.56 -0.33 2.26
CA LEU A 22 -8.29 -0.76 3.64
C LEU A 22 -9.58 -1.10 4.38
N THR A 23 -10.60 -0.25 4.25
CA THR A 23 -11.90 -0.43 4.91
C THR A 23 -12.71 -1.54 4.25
N THR A 24 -12.70 -1.59 2.91
CA THR A 24 -13.45 -2.56 2.13
C THR A 24 -12.91 -3.97 2.31
N LEU A 25 -11.59 -4.14 2.42
CA LEU A 25 -10.96 -5.44 2.63
C LEU A 25 -11.42 -6.10 3.94
N GLY A 26 -11.52 -5.33 5.03
CA GLY A 26 -11.99 -5.84 6.32
C GLY A 26 -13.43 -6.34 6.24
N SER A 27 -14.31 -5.53 5.65
CA SER A 27 -15.69 -5.92 5.39
C SER A 27 -15.78 -7.14 4.47
N TYR A 28 -14.94 -7.23 3.44
CA TYR A 28 -14.89 -8.37 2.52
C TYR A 28 -14.49 -9.66 3.25
N MET A 29 -13.41 -9.62 4.04
CA MET A 29 -12.97 -10.78 4.82
C MET A 29 -14.02 -11.21 5.85
N PHE A 30 -14.67 -10.26 6.52
CA PHE A 30 -15.65 -10.55 7.56
C PHE A 30 -17.02 -10.99 7.02
N VAL A 31 -17.58 -10.22 6.08
CA VAL A 31 -18.95 -10.42 5.59
C VAL A 31 -19.00 -11.47 4.49
N THR A 32 -18.05 -11.44 3.55
CA THR A 32 -18.07 -12.33 2.37
C THR A 32 -17.33 -13.63 2.64
N LEU A 33 -16.07 -13.56 3.08
CA LEU A 33 -15.24 -14.75 3.29
C LEU A 33 -15.46 -15.42 4.65
N LYS A 34 -16.20 -14.77 5.57
CA LYS A 34 -16.51 -15.27 6.92
C LYS A 34 -15.28 -15.64 7.74
N PHE A 35 -14.18 -14.91 7.56
CA PHE A 35 -12.99 -15.09 8.40
C PHE A 35 -13.29 -14.69 9.84
N ASP A 36 -12.68 -15.39 10.78
CA ASP A 36 -12.76 -15.08 12.19
C ASP A 36 -11.92 -13.83 12.53
N GLY A 37 -12.19 -13.23 13.69
CA GLY A 37 -11.53 -12.00 14.11
C GLY A 37 -10.01 -12.14 14.25
N ALA A 38 -9.51 -13.31 14.65
CA ALA A 38 -8.07 -13.53 14.78
C ALA A 38 -7.38 -13.56 13.42
N SER A 39 -7.97 -14.24 12.41
CA SER A 39 -7.46 -14.23 11.04
C SER A 39 -7.45 -12.83 10.43
N ILE A 40 -8.53 -12.06 10.61
CA ILE A 40 -8.60 -10.68 10.12
C ILE A 40 -7.52 -9.83 10.79
N GLY A 41 -7.39 -9.93 12.12
CA GLY A 41 -6.36 -9.23 12.88
C GLY A 41 -4.94 -9.59 12.42
N ALA A 42 -4.70 -10.87 12.11
CA ALA A 42 -3.43 -11.31 11.55
C ALA A 42 -3.16 -10.68 10.18
N VAL A 43 -4.14 -10.66 9.27
CA VAL A 43 -4.00 -9.98 7.96
C VAL A 43 -3.69 -8.50 8.15
N TYR A 44 -4.40 -7.78 9.01
CA TYR A 44 -4.12 -6.36 9.25
C TYR A 44 -2.77 -6.11 9.94
N SER A 45 -2.26 -7.06 10.72
CA SER A 45 -0.93 -6.95 11.34
C SER A 45 0.20 -6.85 10.31
N SER A 46 -0.01 -7.34 9.08
CA SER A 46 0.97 -7.23 8.00
C SER A 46 1.28 -5.78 7.63
N LEU A 47 0.31 -4.88 7.82
CA LEU A 47 0.52 -3.45 7.63
C LEU A 47 1.54 -2.90 8.64
N GLY A 48 1.43 -3.33 9.91
CA GLY A 48 2.37 -2.97 10.96
C GLY A 48 3.78 -3.46 10.65
N ILE A 49 3.92 -4.72 10.22
CA ILE A 49 5.21 -5.30 9.81
C ILE A 49 5.83 -4.45 8.68
N ALA A 50 5.07 -4.16 7.63
CA ALA A 50 5.56 -3.37 6.52
C ALA A 50 5.94 -1.94 6.92
N ALA A 51 5.15 -1.31 7.80
CA ALA A 51 5.37 0.05 8.25
C ALA A 51 6.69 0.22 9.02
N VAL A 52 7.15 -0.82 9.72
CA VAL A 52 8.41 -0.78 10.47
C VAL A 52 9.64 -0.76 9.55
N PHE A 53 9.63 -1.53 8.46
CA PHE A 53 10.84 -1.76 7.66
C PHE A 53 10.85 -1.03 6.32
N MET A 54 9.73 -1.05 5.59
CA MET A 54 9.72 -0.65 4.18
C MET A 54 9.91 0.84 3.92
N PRO A 55 9.37 1.77 4.74
CA PRO A 55 9.64 3.20 4.57
C PRO A 55 11.14 3.52 4.57
N THR A 56 11.90 2.91 5.49
CA THR A 56 13.36 3.09 5.56
C THR A 56 14.06 2.48 4.36
N LEU A 57 13.74 1.23 4.01
CA LEU A 57 14.39 0.51 2.91
C LEU A 57 14.17 1.22 1.57
N LEU A 58 12.92 1.55 1.22
CA LEU A 58 12.64 2.21 -0.06
C LEU A 58 12.98 3.70 -0.05
N GLY A 59 13.10 4.33 1.12
CA GLY A 59 13.71 5.65 1.25
C GLY A 59 15.17 5.63 0.77
N ILE A 60 15.98 4.68 1.26
CA ILE A 60 17.38 4.53 0.83
C ILE A 60 17.48 4.26 -0.68
N VAL A 61 16.58 3.41 -1.22
CA VAL A 61 16.51 3.13 -2.66
C VAL A 61 16.22 4.41 -3.46
N ALA A 62 15.26 5.20 -2.99
CA ALA A 62 14.84 6.46 -3.61
C ALA A 62 15.96 7.52 -3.63
N ASP A 63 16.83 7.48 -2.63
CA ASP A 63 17.93 8.41 -2.47
C ASP A 63 19.18 8.02 -3.29
N LYS A 64 19.47 6.72 -3.41
CA LYS A 64 20.76 6.25 -3.96
C LYS A 64 20.70 5.60 -5.34
N TRP A 65 19.59 4.96 -5.70
CA TRP A 65 19.56 4.05 -6.86
C TRP A 65 18.53 4.42 -7.90
N LEU A 66 17.34 4.86 -7.49
CA LEU A 66 16.25 5.14 -8.40
C LEU A 66 15.47 6.37 -7.94
N SER A 67 15.11 7.29 -8.83
CA SER A 67 14.37 8.49 -8.41
C SER A 67 13.05 8.15 -7.71
N ALA A 68 12.69 8.89 -6.66
CA ALA A 68 11.48 8.67 -5.87
C ALA A 68 10.19 8.47 -6.70
N LYS A 69 10.02 9.19 -7.83
CA LYS A 69 8.87 9.04 -8.73
C LYS A 69 8.73 7.62 -9.30
N TRP A 70 9.84 6.97 -9.62
CA TRP A 70 9.84 5.63 -10.21
C TRP A 70 9.64 4.57 -9.14
N VAL A 71 10.26 4.74 -7.97
CA VAL A 71 9.99 3.88 -6.80
C VAL A 71 8.51 3.93 -6.45
N TYR A 72 7.94 5.14 -6.37
CA TYR A 72 6.52 5.37 -6.09
C TYR A 72 5.61 4.68 -7.12
N ALA A 73 5.92 4.80 -8.41
CA ALA A 73 5.15 4.16 -9.48
C ALA A 73 5.21 2.62 -9.38
N LEU A 74 6.40 2.05 -9.16
CA LEU A 74 6.57 0.60 -9.00
C LEU A 74 5.78 0.08 -7.80
N CYS A 75 5.81 0.79 -6.67
CA CYS A 75 5.02 0.43 -5.50
C CYS A 75 3.51 0.38 -5.81
N HIS A 76 2.98 1.33 -6.58
CA HIS A 76 1.57 1.35 -6.94
C HIS A 76 1.20 0.22 -7.91
N VAL A 77 2.10 -0.14 -8.83
CA VAL A 77 1.89 -1.28 -9.73
C VAL A 77 1.86 -2.58 -8.94
N VAL A 78 2.81 -2.79 -8.03
CA VAL A 78 2.82 -3.97 -7.14
C VAL A 78 1.54 -4.01 -6.30
N GLY A 79 1.17 -2.87 -5.68
CA GLY A 79 -0.06 -2.76 -4.90
C GLY A 79 -1.32 -3.11 -5.70
N ALA A 80 -1.45 -2.61 -6.92
CA ALA A 80 -2.57 -2.90 -7.80
C ALA A 80 -2.66 -4.40 -8.15
N ILE A 81 -1.53 -5.03 -8.49
CA ILE A 81 -1.49 -6.47 -8.77
C ILE A 81 -1.89 -7.27 -7.53
N THR A 82 -1.35 -6.93 -6.36
CA THR A 82 -1.65 -7.66 -5.13
C THR A 82 -3.10 -7.50 -4.69
N LEU A 83 -3.71 -6.32 -4.85
CA LEU A 83 -5.12 -6.13 -4.55
C LEU A 83 -6.02 -6.87 -5.54
N PHE A 84 -5.63 -6.95 -6.80
CA PHE A 84 -6.34 -7.77 -7.78
C PHE A 84 -6.29 -9.26 -7.40
N MET A 85 -5.11 -9.77 -7.02
CA MET A 85 -4.95 -11.14 -6.53
C MET A 85 -5.75 -11.39 -5.25
N ALA A 86 -5.83 -10.41 -4.33
CA ALA A 86 -6.59 -10.54 -3.09
C ALA A 86 -8.08 -10.83 -3.34
N ALA A 87 -8.65 -10.36 -4.45
CA ALA A 87 -10.04 -10.62 -4.81
C ALA A 87 -10.32 -12.10 -5.14
N GLU A 88 -9.30 -12.87 -5.52
CA GLU A 88 -9.41 -14.30 -5.84
C GLU A 88 -9.07 -15.21 -4.65
N VAL A 89 -8.54 -14.64 -3.56
CA VAL A 89 -8.08 -15.41 -2.40
C VAL A 89 -9.19 -15.64 -1.39
N THR A 90 -9.40 -16.90 -1.04
CA THR A 90 -10.48 -17.33 -0.13
C THR A 90 -9.97 -17.94 1.18
N THR A 91 -8.65 -18.03 1.40
CA THR A 91 -8.08 -18.60 2.63
C THR A 91 -7.32 -17.56 3.46
N PRO A 92 -7.40 -17.58 4.81
CA PRO A 92 -6.73 -16.59 5.65
C PRO A 92 -5.22 -16.52 5.47
N GLY A 93 -4.56 -17.68 5.38
CA GLY A 93 -3.10 -17.73 5.24
C GLY A 93 -2.62 -17.11 3.93
N ALA A 94 -3.27 -17.43 2.81
CA ALA A 94 -2.93 -16.81 1.53
C ALA A 94 -3.25 -15.30 1.53
N MET A 95 -4.37 -14.90 2.14
CA MET A 95 -4.74 -13.49 2.26
C MET A 95 -3.69 -12.70 3.04
N PHE A 96 -3.16 -13.27 4.13
CA PHE A 96 -2.08 -12.66 4.90
C PHE A 96 -0.86 -12.38 4.02
N PHE A 97 -0.39 -13.34 3.21
CA PHE A 97 0.78 -13.14 2.37
C PHE A 97 0.54 -12.14 1.23
N VAL A 98 -0.64 -12.18 0.60
CA VAL A 98 -0.98 -11.23 -0.46
C VAL A 98 -1.07 -9.81 0.08
N ILE A 99 -1.72 -9.61 1.24
CA ILE A 99 -1.84 -8.30 1.87
C ILE A 99 -0.51 -7.86 2.50
N LEU A 100 0.34 -8.78 2.95
CA LEU A 100 1.71 -8.46 3.34
C LEU A 100 2.47 -7.88 2.16
N LEU A 101 2.44 -8.52 0.98
CA LEU A 101 3.12 -8.00 -0.21
C LEU A 101 2.56 -6.63 -0.63
N ASN A 102 1.22 -6.47 -0.60
CA ASN A 102 0.58 -5.17 -0.82
C ASN A 102 1.07 -4.12 0.19
N SER A 103 1.14 -4.49 1.47
CA SER A 103 1.56 -3.60 2.56
C SER A 103 3.01 -3.19 2.40
N LEU A 104 3.89 -4.12 2.00
CA LEU A 104 5.30 -3.85 1.76
C LEU A 104 5.49 -2.80 0.65
N ALA A 105 4.62 -2.82 -0.37
CA ALA A 105 4.62 -1.82 -1.43
C ALA A 105 3.94 -0.50 -1.02
N TYR A 106 2.83 -0.57 -0.26
CA TYR A 106 2.00 0.60 0.06
C TYR A 106 2.62 1.49 1.16
N MET A 107 3.12 0.92 2.26
CA MET A 107 3.67 1.70 3.37
C MET A 107 4.74 2.74 3.00
N PRO A 108 5.75 2.42 2.15
CA PRO A 108 6.76 3.40 1.79
C PRO A 108 6.20 4.56 0.95
N THR A 109 5.05 4.40 0.28
CA THR A 109 4.53 5.45 -0.61
C THR A 109 4.08 6.70 0.14
N LEU A 110 3.71 6.56 1.42
CA LEU A 110 3.39 7.68 2.32
C LEU A 110 4.59 8.60 2.57
N GLY A 111 5.80 8.05 2.63
CA GLY A 111 7.03 8.84 2.73
C GLY A 111 7.44 9.39 1.37
N LEU A 112 7.40 8.55 0.34
CA LEU A 112 7.83 8.90 -1.02
C LEU A 112 7.03 10.05 -1.62
N ILE A 113 5.72 10.14 -1.35
CA ILE A 113 4.89 11.24 -1.85
C ILE A 113 5.32 12.60 -1.28
N HIS A 114 5.74 12.64 -0.02
CA HIS A 114 6.27 13.86 0.58
C HIS A 114 7.61 14.23 -0.06
N SER A 115 8.52 13.26 -0.26
CA SER A 115 9.77 13.51 -0.98
C SER A 115 9.52 14.04 -2.40
N ILE A 116 8.56 13.47 -3.15
CA ILE A 116 8.22 13.95 -4.51
C ILE A 116 7.61 15.36 -4.48
N SER A 117 6.82 15.68 -3.46
CA SER A 117 6.06 16.94 -3.39
C SER A 117 6.87 18.11 -2.84
N TYR A 118 7.83 17.85 -1.96
CA TYR A 118 8.55 18.87 -1.17
C TYR A 118 10.05 18.91 -1.42
N TYR A 119 10.69 17.82 -1.85
CA TYR A 119 12.09 17.86 -2.27
C TYR A 119 12.18 18.18 -3.75
N ARG A 120 12.43 19.46 -4.04
CA ARG A 120 12.99 19.91 -5.30
C ARG A 120 14.15 20.86 -5.03
#